data_AF-A0A8I3AMW2-F1
#
_entry.id   AF-A0A8I3AMW2-F1
#
_cell.length_a   1.000
_cell.length_b   1.000
_cell.length_c   1.000
_cell.angle_alpha   90.00
_cell.angle_beta   90.00
_cell.angle_gamma   90.00
#
_symmetry.space_group_name_H-M   'P 1'
#
loop_
_entity.id
_entity.type
_entity.pdbx_description
1 polymer ?
#
loop_
_entity_poly.entity_id
_entity_poly.type
_entity_poly.pdbx_seq_one_letter_code
_entity_poly.pdbx_strand_id
1 'polypeptide(L)'
;MTGAAVKGALDVLLEHHTGPFCLSRITRQNETAALSEDEFTHFIPIKSHYLDGSVEEKRGNFIEEAPPFDLILLDPPWPNRSVKRKRDGYATASTIAATRSLLSQIPVASHLAADGLVAVWVTNKPSLVELLTASGTGQPMFDLDSTWRKPWERLLIARRIGSRAKVPQRVLLAVPDIHSRKPNLRPVFDDVLPQGFVGLEVFARNLTAGWWSWGNEALRFQERNQWVTSYEADTATHTPRAPHDK
;
A
#
# COMPACT_ATOMS: atom_id res chain seq x y z
N MET A 1 14.65 -11.75 -16.60
CA MET A 1 14.78 -10.28 -16.56
C MET A 1 14.40 -9.69 -15.21
N THR A 2 13.22 -9.97 -14.63
CA THR A 2 12.82 -9.38 -13.33
C THR A 2 13.72 -9.79 -12.15
N GLY A 3 14.13 -11.07 -12.05
CA GLY A 3 14.98 -11.55 -10.94
C GLY A 3 16.34 -10.85 -10.86
N ALA A 4 17.04 -10.71 -11.99
CA ALA A 4 18.34 -10.02 -12.05
C ALA A 4 18.26 -8.54 -11.66
N ALA A 5 17.19 -7.84 -12.08
CA ALA A 5 16.98 -6.44 -11.69
C ALA A 5 16.70 -6.30 -10.18
N VAL A 6 15.92 -7.22 -9.60
CA VAL A 6 15.66 -7.25 -8.15
C VAL A 6 16.94 -7.53 -7.38
N LYS A 7 17.76 -8.47 -7.85
CA LYS A 7 19.05 -8.81 -7.24
C LYS A 7 20.00 -7.61 -7.23
N GLY A 8 20.18 -6.97 -8.39
CA GLY A 8 21.04 -5.79 -8.49
C GLY A 8 20.59 -4.63 -7.59
N ALA A 9 19.28 -4.38 -7.49
CA ALA A 9 18.76 -3.34 -6.59
C ALA A 9 19.03 -3.65 -5.12
N LEU A 10 18.95 -4.93 -4.73
CA LEU A 10 19.22 -5.37 -3.38
C LEU A 10 20.72 -5.24 -3.04
N ASP A 11 21.60 -5.63 -3.95
CA ASP A 11 23.05 -5.52 -3.74
C ASP A 11 23.44 -4.05 -3.45
N VAL A 12 22.91 -3.11 -4.24
CA VAL A 12 23.07 -1.67 -4.03
C VAL A 12 22.53 -1.21 -2.67
N LEU A 13 21.35 -1.71 -2.26
CA LEU A 13 20.76 -1.37 -0.96
C LEU A 13 21.65 -1.85 0.20
N LEU A 14 22.13 -3.09 0.13
CA LEU A 14 22.96 -3.71 1.16
C LEU A 14 24.35 -3.06 1.28
N GLU A 15 24.88 -2.53 0.17
CA GLU A 15 26.17 -1.84 0.16
C GLU A 15 26.09 -0.42 0.75
N HIS A 16 24.99 0.29 0.54
CA HIS A 16 24.92 1.72 0.85
C HIS A 16 23.99 2.10 2.02
N HIS A 17 23.03 1.25 2.42
CA HIS A 17 22.08 1.58 3.48
C HIS A 17 22.63 1.23 4.87
N THR A 18 22.87 2.26 5.68
CA THR A 18 23.38 2.11 7.06
C THR A 18 22.32 2.33 8.14
N GLY A 19 21.09 2.69 7.75
CA GLY A 19 19.99 2.97 8.66
C GLY A 19 19.17 1.74 9.02
N PRO A 20 18.16 1.88 9.90
CA PRO A 20 17.17 0.82 10.09
C PRO A 20 16.40 0.58 8.79
N PHE A 21 16.12 -0.69 8.47
CA PHE A 21 15.33 -1.05 7.28
C PHE A 21 13.84 -0.78 7.47
N CYS A 22 13.35 -0.76 8.70
CA CYS A 22 11.95 -0.51 9.04
C CYS A 22 11.88 0.62 10.07
N LEU A 23 11.03 1.61 9.79
CA LEU A 23 10.73 2.71 10.69
C LEU A 23 9.32 2.55 11.23
N SER A 24 9.13 2.87 12.52
CA SER A 24 7.81 2.94 13.14
C SER A 24 6.94 3.99 12.44
N ARG A 25 5.63 3.74 12.34
CA ARG A 25 4.67 4.75 11.89
C ARG A 25 4.43 5.73 13.03
N ILE A 26 4.99 6.93 12.89
CA ILE A 26 4.92 7.96 13.92
C ILE A 26 3.78 8.93 13.58
N THR A 27 2.92 9.20 14.56
CA THR A 27 1.92 10.27 14.49
C THR A 27 2.40 11.53 15.22
N ARG A 28 2.12 12.72 14.68
CA ARG A 28 2.43 14.00 15.31
C ARG A 28 1.24 14.46 16.16
N GLN A 29 1.50 14.85 17.41
CA GLN A 29 0.46 15.26 18.38
C GLN A 29 -0.44 16.43 17.91
N ASN A 30 -0.04 17.22 16.90
CA ASN A 30 -0.84 18.33 16.38
C ASN A 30 -1.75 17.97 15.20
N GLU A 31 -1.80 16.71 14.77
CA GLU A 31 -2.71 16.23 13.71
C GLU A 31 -4.06 15.71 14.26
N THR A 32 -4.29 15.79 15.57
CA THR A 32 -5.60 15.60 16.19
C THR A 32 -6.41 16.89 16.08
N ALA A 33 -6.95 17.18 14.89
CA ALA A 33 -7.95 18.21 14.73
C ALA A 33 -9.28 17.73 15.34
N ALA A 34 -9.55 18.22 16.55
CA ALA A 34 -10.68 17.91 17.42
C ALA A 34 -10.69 16.43 17.86
N LEU A 35 -11.02 16.08 19.10
CA LEU A 35 -12.41 15.90 19.52
C LEU A 35 -12.48 15.55 21.01
N SER A 36 -13.69 15.72 21.55
CA SER A 36 -14.15 15.36 22.89
C SER A 36 -13.74 13.97 23.35
N GLU A 37 -13.61 13.80 24.68
CA GLU A 37 -13.08 12.63 25.41
C GLU A 37 -13.70 11.25 25.10
N ASP A 38 -14.64 11.13 24.16
CA ASP A 38 -15.42 9.90 23.92
C ASP A 38 -15.48 9.43 22.44
N GLU A 39 -14.80 10.10 21.50
CA GLU A 39 -14.69 9.64 20.10
C GLU A 39 -13.22 9.74 19.62
N PHE A 40 -12.84 8.99 18.56
CA PHE A 40 -11.53 8.95 17.87
C PHE A 40 -10.52 7.87 18.30
N THR A 41 -10.85 6.62 17.94
CA THR A 41 -9.89 5.50 17.88
C THR A 41 -9.07 5.43 16.59
N HIS A 42 -9.28 6.34 15.62
CA HIS A 42 -8.65 6.32 14.30
C HIS A 42 -7.89 7.62 13.99
N PHE A 43 -6.66 7.49 13.48
CA PHE A 43 -5.85 8.59 12.97
C PHE A 43 -6.22 8.90 11.51
N ILE A 44 -6.66 10.11 11.22
CA ILE A 44 -7.05 10.52 9.86
C ILE A 44 -6.01 11.52 9.33
N PRO A 45 -5.21 11.15 8.32
CA PRO A 45 -4.21 12.05 7.75
C PRO A 45 -4.84 13.32 7.19
N ILE A 46 -4.12 14.44 7.31
CA ILE A 46 -4.61 15.75 6.84
C ILE A 46 -5.03 15.69 5.37
N LYS A 47 -6.17 16.31 5.05
CA LYS A 47 -6.73 16.41 3.69
C LYS A 47 -6.95 15.05 3.01
N SER A 48 -6.92 13.94 3.75
CA SER A 48 -7.36 12.66 3.21
C SER A 48 -8.88 12.63 3.11
N HIS A 49 -9.38 11.97 2.07
CA HIS A 49 -10.79 11.68 1.89
C HIS A 49 -10.96 10.17 1.80
N TYR A 50 -12.05 9.63 2.33
CA TYR A 50 -12.27 8.19 2.25
C TYR A 50 -13.73 7.84 2.01
N LEU A 51 -13.92 6.74 1.28
CA LEU A 51 -15.19 6.06 1.08
C LEU A 51 -15.07 4.69 1.73
N ASP A 52 -15.57 4.58 2.96
CA ASP A 52 -15.58 3.32 3.71
C ASP A 52 -16.84 2.52 3.35
N GLY A 53 -16.65 1.45 2.59
CA GLY A 53 -17.73 0.63 2.05
C GLY A 53 -17.40 0.04 0.67
N SER A 54 -18.34 -0.77 0.18
CA SER A 54 -18.17 -1.50 -1.09
C SER A 54 -18.14 -0.60 -2.31
N VAL A 55 -17.59 -1.13 -3.41
CA VAL A 55 -17.57 -0.43 -4.70
C VAL A 55 -18.99 -0.19 -5.17
N GLU A 56 -19.86 -1.18 -4.98
CA GLU A 56 -21.27 -1.12 -5.33
C GLU A 56 -22.00 -0.01 -4.56
N GLU A 57 -21.82 0.03 -3.24
CA GLU A 57 -22.52 0.96 -2.35
C GLU A 57 -22.07 2.41 -2.55
N LYS A 58 -20.75 2.65 -2.57
CA LYS A 58 -20.21 4.02 -2.63
C LYS A 58 -20.06 4.56 -4.04
N ARG A 59 -20.46 3.80 -5.07
CA ARG A 59 -20.33 4.20 -6.47
C ARG A 59 -21.01 5.54 -6.77
N GLY A 60 -22.20 5.76 -6.22
CA GLY A 60 -22.95 7.01 -6.41
C GLY A 60 -22.17 8.21 -5.86
N ASN A 61 -21.77 8.15 -4.59
CA ASN A 61 -20.96 9.18 -3.94
C ASN A 61 -19.66 9.45 -4.70
N PHE A 62 -18.97 8.39 -5.14
CA PHE A 62 -17.73 8.55 -5.90
C PHE A 62 -17.97 9.33 -7.21
N ILE A 63 -19.03 9.02 -7.94
CA ILE A 63 -19.32 9.71 -9.22
C ILE A 63 -19.66 11.18 -9.00
N GLU A 64 -20.37 11.50 -7.92
CA GLU A 64 -20.83 12.85 -7.63
C GLU A 64 -19.73 13.74 -7.04
N GLU A 65 -18.91 13.19 -6.14
CA GLU A 65 -18.01 13.98 -5.30
C GLU A 65 -16.54 13.89 -5.71
N ALA A 66 -16.13 12.79 -6.37
CA ALA A 66 -14.71 12.55 -6.59
C ALA A 66 -14.14 13.44 -7.71
N PRO A 67 -12.99 14.10 -7.48
CA PRO A 67 -12.32 14.86 -8.53
C PRO A 67 -11.70 13.92 -9.57
N PRO A 68 -11.17 14.47 -10.68
CA PRO A 68 -10.20 13.76 -11.50
C PRO A 68 -8.91 13.49 -10.71
N PHE A 69 -8.31 12.32 -10.93
CA PHE A 69 -7.09 11.87 -10.29
C PHE A 69 -5.94 11.75 -11.29
N ASP A 70 -4.75 12.16 -10.86
CA ASP A 70 -3.50 11.97 -11.59
C ASP A 70 -3.00 10.52 -11.46
N LEU A 71 -3.38 9.84 -10.38
CA LEU A 71 -3.07 8.43 -10.12
C LEU A 71 -4.28 7.70 -9.54
N ILE A 72 -4.67 6.60 -10.17
CA ILE A 72 -5.59 5.62 -9.60
C ILE A 72 -4.82 4.33 -9.33
N LEU A 73 -4.63 4.00 -8.06
CA LEU A 73 -3.99 2.79 -7.57
C LEU A 73 -5.06 1.76 -7.17
N LEU A 74 -4.92 0.53 -7.66
CA LEU A 74 -5.84 -0.57 -7.37
C LEU A 74 -5.07 -1.72 -6.68
N ASP A 75 -5.57 -2.20 -5.54
CA ASP A 75 -5.13 -3.47 -4.91
C ASP A 75 -6.28 -4.49 -4.83
N PRO A 76 -6.70 -5.09 -5.96
CA PRO A 76 -7.93 -5.88 -6.00
C PRO A 76 -7.89 -7.12 -5.10
N PRO A 77 -9.04 -7.58 -4.59
CA PRO A 77 -9.14 -8.81 -3.80
C PRO A 77 -9.04 -10.05 -4.71
N TRP A 78 -7.83 -10.33 -5.22
CA TRP A 78 -7.58 -11.41 -6.15
C TRP A 78 -8.00 -12.79 -5.59
N PRO A 79 -8.62 -13.66 -6.40
CA PRO A 79 -9.09 -14.96 -5.91
C PRO A 79 -7.93 -15.83 -5.43
N ASN A 80 -7.96 -16.23 -4.16
CA ASN A 80 -6.94 -17.10 -3.58
C ASN A 80 -7.45 -18.54 -3.46
N ARG A 81 -6.69 -19.49 -4.03
CA ARG A 81 -7.01 -20.93 -4.02
C ARG A 81 -7.14 -21.50 -2.58
N SER A 82 -6.52 -20.86 -1.59
CA SER A 82 -6.55 -21.23 -0.16
C SER A 82 -7.75 -20.70 0.63
N VAL A 83 -8.52 -19.73 0.10
CA VAL A 83 -9.66 -19.10 0.81
C VAL A 83 -10.98 -19.83 0.53
N LYS A 84 -10.96 -20.92 -0.25
CA LYS A 84 -12.13 -21.82 -0.46
C LYS A 84 -12.64 -22.51 0.82
N ARG A 85 -12.03 -22.31 1.99
CA ARG A 85 -12.41 -22.91 3.27
C ARG A 85 -12.43 -21.88 4.41
N LYS A 86 -13.27 -20.87 4.32
CA LYS A 86 -13.89 -20.19 5.48
C LYS A 86 -15.09 -19.40 4.95
N ARG A 87 -16.28 -19.97 5.09
CA ARG A 87 -17.53 -19.20 5.15
C ARG A 87 -17.39 -18.34 6.39
N ASP A 88 -17.07 -17.07 6.24
CA ASP A 88 -17.50 -15.96 7.11
C ASP A 88 -16.67 -14.71 6.79
N GLY A 89 -17.34 -13.66 6.31
CA GLY A 89 -16.90 -12.27 6.51
C GLY A 89 -16.57 -11.42 5.29
N TYR A 90 -16.06 -11.97 4.18
CA TYR A 90 -15.64 -11.13 3.04
C TYR A 90 -16.30 -11.56 1.74
N ALA A 91 -16.84 -10.59 1.00
CA ALA A 91 -17.15 -10.72 -0.43
C ALA A 91 -15.82 -10.81 -1.22
N THR A 92 -15.03 -11.86 -0.97
CA THR A 92 -13.94 -12.23 -1.88
C THR A 92 -14.59 -12.56 -3.22
N ALA A 93 -14.15 -11.89 -4.29
CA ALA A 93 -14.45 -12.32 -5.63
C ALA A 93 -13.99 -13.78 -5.78
N SER A 94 -14.92 -14.72 -5.64
CA SER A 94 -14.62 -16.15 -5.55
C SER A 94 -14.07 -16.71 -6.87
N THR A 95 -14.10 -15.89 -7.94
CA THR A 95 -13.64 -16.19 -9.28
C THR A 95 -13.01 -14.97 -9.97
N ILE A 96 -12.22 -15.22 -11.01
CA ILE A 96 -11.69 -14.17 -11.90
C ILE A 96 -12.82 -13.37 -12.56
N ALA A 97 -13.94 -14.03 -12.90
CA ALA A 97 -15.11 -13.37 -13.47
C ALA A 97 -15.72 -12.35 -12.48
N ALA A 98 -15.86 -12.73 -11.21
CA ALA A 98 -16.32 -11.82 -10.17
C ALA A 98 -15.35 -10.64 -9.97
N THR A 99 -14.05 -10.90 -10.01
CA THR A 99 -13.03 -9.83 -9.87
C THR A 99 -13.13 -8.86 -11.05
N ARG A 100 -13.28 -9.37 -12.26
CA ARG A 100 -13.47 -8.56 -13.47
C ARG A 100 -14.75 -7.73 -13.39
N SER A 101 -15.85 -8.32 -12.93
CA SER A 101 -17.13 -7.62 -12.73
C SER A 101 -16.97 -6.49 -11.73
N LEU A 102 -16.35 -6.75 -10.58
CA LEU A 102 -16.06 -5.74 -9.55
C LEU A 102 -15.22 -4.58 -10.12
N LEU A 103 -14.10 -4.88 -10.79
CA LEU A 103 -13.23 -3.86 -11.38
C LEU A 103 -13.93 -3.01 -12.45
N SER A 104 -14.87 -3.60 -13.21
CA SER A 104 -15.62 -2.88 -14.23
C SER A 104 -16.61 -1.85 -13.68
N GLN A 105 -16.95 -1.92 -12.38
CA GLN A 105 -17.86 -0.97 -11.74
C GLN A 105 -17.18 0.34 -11.33
N ILE A 106 -15.86 0.33 -11.15
CA ILE A 106 -15.07 1.50 -10.78
C ILE A 106 -15.01 2.46 -11.97
N PRO A 107 -15.50 3.71 -11.85
CA PRO A 107 -15.57 4.64 -12.98
C PRO A 107 -14.20 5.32 -13.23
N VAL A 108 -13.19 4.53 -13.57
CA VAL A 108 -11.81 4.98 -13.83
C VAL A 108 -11.77 6.00 -14.97
N ALA A 109 -12.51 5.77 -16.06
CA ALA A 109 -12.38 6.57 -17.28
C ALA A 109 -12.81 8.04 -17.10
N SER A 110 -13.84 8.28 -16.28
CA SER A 110 -14.40 9.62 -16.02
C SER A 110 -13.64 10.39 -14.93
N HIS A 111 -12.94 9.69 -14.04
CA HIS A 111 -12.16 10.29 -12.95
C HIS A 111 -10.65 10.16 -13.14
N LEU A 112 -10.16 9.73 -14.30
CA LEU A 112 -8.73 9.74 -14.64
C LEU A 112 -8.42 11.02 -15.42
N ALA A 113 -7.47 11.82 -14.91
CA ALA A 113 -6.93 12.98 -15.61
C ALA A 113 -6.43 12.62 -17.02
N ALA A 114 -6.31 13.61 -17.91
CA ALA A 114 -5.93 13.39 -19.32
C ALA A 114 -4.62 12.58 -19.45
N ASP A 115 -3.61 12.95 -18.65
CA ASP A 115 -2.33 12.27 -18.52
C ASP A 115 -2.19 11.51 -17.19
N GLY A 116 -3.31 11.03 -16.64
CA GLY A 116 -3.32 10.24 -15.43
C GLY A 116 -2.72 8.83 -15.62
N LEU A 117 -2.32 8.24 -14.50
CA LEU A 117 -1.82 6.88 -14.40
C LEU A 117 -2.85 5.96 -13.72
N VAL A 118 -2.91 4.73 -14.20
CA VAL A 118 -3.57 3.63 -13.49
C VAL A 118 -2.50 2.63 -13.09
N ALA A 119 -2.40 2.34 -11.80
CA ALA A 119 -1.47 1.36 -11.25
C ALA A 119 -2.26 0.22 -10.60
N VAL A 120 -1.93 -1.03 -10.93
CA VAL A 120 -2.66 -2.21 -10.43
C VAL A 120 -1.68 -3.21 -9.83
N TRP A 121 -1.84 -3.49 -8.54
CA TRP A 121 -1.15 -4.60 -7.89
C TRP A 121 -1.67 -5.92 -8.46
N VAL A 122 -0.75 -6.77 -8.90
CA VAL A 122 -1.07 -8.13 -9.35
C VAL A 122 -0.25 -9.13 -8.54
N THR A 123 -0.94 -10.13 -7.98
CA THR A 123 -0.30 -11.13 -7.11
C THR A 123 0.45 -12.19 -7.91
N ASN A 124 1.46 -12.78 -7.28
CA ASN A 124 2.19 -13.96 -7.78
C ASN A 124 1.90 -15.26 -6.97
N LYS A 125 0.77 -15.36 -6.23
CA LYS A 125 0.55 -16.32 -5.11
C LYS A 125 0.48 -17.83 -5.48
N PRO A 126 0.68 -18.81 -4.53
CA PRO A 126 0.28 -18.78 -3.08
C PRO A 126 1.17 -19.61 -2.08
N SER A 127 1.96 -19.03 -1.17
CA SER A 127 1.66 -18.84 0.27
C SER A 127 2.98 -18.59 1.04
N LEU A 128 2.93 -17.92 2.20
CA LEU A 128 4.02 -17.45 3.08
C LEU A 128 4.54 -16.02 2.85
N VAL A 129 3.90 -15.11 3.59
CA VAL A 129 4.40 -13.77 3.95
C VAL A 129 5.14 -13.81 5.31
N GLU A 130 5.05 -14.92 6.06
CA GLU A 130 5.56 -15.03 7.44
C GLU A 130 7.07 -15.35 7.54
N LEU A 131 7.74 -15.58 6.40
CA LEU A 131 9.16 -15.98 6.34
C LEU A 131 10.04 -14.93 5.63
N LEU A 132 9.65 -13.65 5.58
CA LEU A 132 10.47 -12.60 4.93
C LEU A 132 11.01 -11.51 5.90
N THR A 133 10.74 -11.60 7.21
CA THR A 133 11.19 -10.59 8.21
C THR A 133 11.93 -11.11 9.45
N ALA A 134 12.22 -12.40 9.55
CA ALA A 134 13.13 -12.95 10.56
C ALA A 134 14.62 -12.71 10.23
N SER A 135 15.03 -11.45 10.07
CA SER A 135 16.37 -10.96 10.43
C SER A 135 16.42 -9.46 10.12
N GLY A 136 16.66 -8.61 11.13
CA GLY A 136 16.84 -7.16 10.97
C GLY A 136 18.12 -6.76 10.22
N THR A 137 18.59 -7.59 9.28
CA THR A 137 19.88 -7.50 8.58
C THR A 137 19.73 -7.17 7.09
N GLY A 138 18.50 -7.03 6.57
CA GLY A 138 18.24 -6.67 5.17
C GLY A 138 18.45 -7.79 4.14
N GLN A 139 18.83 -8.99 4.58
CA GLN A 139 19.06 -10.15 3.70
C GLN A 139 17.72 -10.78 3.26
N PRO A 140 17.54 -11.14 1.96
CA PRO A 140 16.37 -11.90 1.52
C PRO A 140 16.37 -13.30 2.12
N MET A 141 15.23 -13.74 2.64
CA MET A 141 15.10 -15.09 3.18
C MET A 141 14.81 -16.18 2.13
N PHE A 142 14.54 -15.79 0.88
CA PHE A 142 14.33 -16.73 -0.21
C PHE A 142 15.19 -16.37 -1.42
N ASP A 143 15.62 -17.40 -2.15
CA ASP A 143 16.24 -17.24 -3.46
C ASP A 143 15.27 -16.54 -4.43
N LEU A 144 15.75 -15.48 -5.07
CA LEU A 144 15.03 -14.70 -6.08
C LEU A 144 14.65 -15.55 -7.31
N ASP A 145 15.39 -16.64 -7.54
CA ASP A 145 15.20 -17.58 -8.64
C ASP A 145 14.38 -18.83 -8.26
N SER A 146 13.79 -18.87 -7.04
CA SER A 146 12.96 -19.99 -6.59
C SER A 146 11.79 -20.29 -7.55
N THR A 147 11.69 -21.54 -7.95
CA THR A 147 10.64 -22.07 -8.85
C THR A 147 9.25 -22.07 -8.24
N TRP A 148 9.12 -21.94 -6.92
CA TRP A 148 7.85 -22.09 -6.21
C TRP A 148 7.30 -20.79 -5.62
N ARG A 149 8.16 -19.89 -5.11
CA ARG A 149 7.73 -18.67 -4.38
C ARG A 149 8.60 -17.48 -4.74
N LYS A 150 7.97 -16.36 -5.11
CA LYS A 150 8.66 -15.13 -5.48
C LYS A 150 8.46 -14.08 -4.37
N PRO A 151 9.53 -13.52 -3.78
CA PRO A 151 9.44 -12.53 -2.71
C PRO A 151 9.10 -11.12 -3.23
N TRP A 152 8.36 -11.04 -4.33
CA TRP A 152 8.00 -9.79 -4.99
C TRP A 152 6.63 -9.90 -5.65
N GLU A 153 5.95 -8.77 -5.74
CA GLU A 153 4.70 -8.59 -6.48
C GLU A 153 4.94 -7.63 -7.65
N ARG A 154 4.05 -7.61 -8.64
CA ARG A 154 4.16 -6.66 -9.75
C ARG A 154 3.14 -5.55 -9.57
N LEU A 155 3.56 -4.33 -9.86
CA LEU A 155 2.68 -3.19 -10.07
C LEU A 155 2.66 -2.90 -11.57
N LEU A 156 1.52 -3.13 -12.21
CA LEU A 156 1.33 -2.77 -13.61
C LEU A 156 0.92 -1.31 -13.68
N ILE A 157 1.66 -0.50 -14.44
CA ILE A 157 1.36 0.92 -14.64
C ILE A 157 0.91 1.13 -16.09
N ALA A 158 -0.22 1.80 -16.26
CA ALA A 158 -0.83 2.08 -17.55
C ALA A 158 -1.17 3.57 -17.69
N ARG A 159 -1.21 4.04 -18.93
CA ARG A 159 -1.69 5.36 -19.35
C ARG A 159 -2.83 5.21 -20.36
N ARG A 160 -3.58 6.28 -20.57
CA ARG A 160 -4.55 6.36 -21.67
C ARG A 160 -3.84 6.16 -23.02
N ILE A 161 -4.48 5.41 -23.92
CA ILE A 161 -3.97 5.20 -25.28
C ILE A 161 -3.78 6.56 -25.96
N GLY A 162 -2.62 6.75 -26.59
CA GLY A 162 -2.24 8.01 -27.25
C GLY A 162 -1.30 8.90 -26.43
N SER A 163 -1.15 8.66 -25.12
CA SER A 163 -0.13 9.34 -24.32
C SER A 163 1.28 8.87 -24.72
N ARG A 164 2.21 9.82 -24.88
CA ARG A 164 3.61 9.55 -25.27
C ARG A 164 4.57 9.49 -24.08
N ALA A 165 4.10 9.82 -22.88
CA ALA A 165 4.92 9.84 -21.67
C ALA A 165 5.32 8.41 -21.26
N LYS A 166 6.62 8.15 -21.20
CA LYS A 166 7.14 6.86 -20.72
C LYS A 166 7.10 6.82 -19.20
N VAL A 167 6.67 5.68 -18.65
CA VAL A 167 6.82 5.39 -17.22
C VAL A 167 8.07 4.54 -17.04
N PRO A 168 9.02 4.95 -16.19
CA PRO A 168 10.24 4.17 -15.96
C PRO A 168 9.91 2.83 -15.28
N GLN A 169 10.63 1.79 -15.65
CA GLN A 169 10.62 0.54 -14.89
C GLN A 169 11.40 0.74 -13.59
N ARG A 170 10.82 0.33 -12.46
CA ARG A 170 11.44 0.43 -11.14
C ARG A 170 11.36 -0.88 -10.40
N VAL A 171 12.35 -1.09 -9.52
CA VAL A 171 12.29 -2.09 -8.45
C VAL A 171 12.07 -1.32 -7.16
N LEU A 172 11.00 -1.66 -6.46
CA LEU A 172 10.72 -1.14 -5.13
C LEU A 172 11.07 -2.22 -4.11
N LEU A 173 11.98 -1.87 -3.20
CA LEU A 173 12.32 -2.70 -2.05
C LEU A 173 11.58 -2.14 -0.85
N ALA A 174 10.83 -2.98 -0.15
CA ALA A 174 10.10 -2.62 1.04
C ALA A 174 10.25 -3.73 2.08
N VAL A 175 10.37 -3.35 3.35
CA VAL A 175 10.31 -4.33 4.44
C VAL A 175 8.88 -4.84 4.54
N PRO A 176 8.66 -6.17 4.54
CA PRO A 176 7.34 -6.72 4.73
C PRO A 176 6.75 -6.24 6.05
N ASP A 177 5.46 -5.99 5.99
CA ASP A 177 4.71 -5.38 7.07
C ASP A 177 3.55 -6.29 7.48
N ILE A 178 2.64 -5.81 8.33
CA ILE A 178 1.41 -6.52 8.70
C ILE A 178 0.70 -7.02 7.43
N HIS A 179 0.09 -8.20 7.52
CA HIS A 179 -0.37 -8.97 6.36
C HIS A 179 -1.13 -8.12 5.31
N SER A 180 -0.61 -8.17 4.09
CA SER A 180 -1.13 -7.48 2.91
C SER A 180 -1.06 -5.95 2.97
N ARG A 181 -0.43 -5.31 3.97
CA ARG A 181 -0.20 -3.86 3.96
C ARG A 181 0.83 -3.50 2.88
N LYS A 182 0.46 -2.63 1.94
CA LYS A 182 1.35 -2.17 0.87
C LYS A 182 2.15 -0.94 1.32
N PRO A 183 3.36 -0.73 0.80
CA PRO A 183 4.10 0.52 1.05
C PRO A 183 3.34 1.71 0.46
N ASN A 184 3.54 2.90 1.04
CA ASN A 184 2.99 4.13 0.48
C ASN A 184 3.71 4.44 -0.84
N LEU A 185 2.97 4.39 -1.95
CA LEU A 185 3.54 4.59 -3.29
C LEU A 185 3.58 6.06 -3.72
N ARG A 186 3.02 7.00 -2.94
CA ARG A 186 3.04 8.42 -3.31
C ARG A 186 4.43 8.92 -3.71
N PRO A 187 5.50 8.73 -2.90
CA PRO A 187 6.82 9.24 -3.25
C PRO A 187 7.44 8.59 -4.49
N VAL A 188 6.96 7.40 -4.88
CA VAL A 188 7.46 6.67 -6.05
C VAL A 188 7.06 7.37 -7.35
N PHE A 189 5.98 8.16 -7.33
CA PHE A 189 5.44 8.83 -8.51
C PHE A 189 5.75 10.34 -8.57
N ASP A 190 6.43 10.91 -7.56
CA ASP A 190 6.73 12.35 -7.48
C ASP A 190 7.53 12.88 -8.68
N ASP A 191 8.34 12.04 -9.33
CA ASP A 191 9.14 12.41 -10.51
C ASP A 191 8.48 12.06 -11.85
N VAL A 192 7.28 11.48 -11.82
CA VAL A 192 6.51 11.06 -13.02
C VAL A 192 5.19 11.82 -13.14
N LEU A 193 4.65 12.31 -12.02
CA LEU A 193 3.39 13.05 -11.93
C LEU A 193 3.65 14.50 -11.50
N PRO A 194 2.67 15.41 -11.72
CA PRO A 194 2.79 16.79 -11.29
C PRO A 194 3.04 16.93 -9.79
N GLN A 195 3.70 18.02 -9.38
CA GLN A 195 3.86 18.32 -7.96
C GLN A 195 2.50 18.46 -7.27
N GLY A 196 2.33 17.77 -6.14
CA GLY A 196 1.07 17.81 -5.39
C GLY A 196 -0.08 17.04 -6.04
N PHE A 197 0.22 16.12 -6.96
CA PHE A 197 -0.77 15.29 -7.64
C PHE A 197 -1.76 14.62 -6.67
N VAL A 198 -2.99 14.46 -7.15
CA VAL A 198 -4.09 13.87 -6.38
C VAL A 198 -4.23 12.40 -6.75
N GLY A 199 -4.12 11.53 -5.76
CA GLY A 199 -4.25 10.08 -5.92
C GLY A 199 -5.53 9.52 -5.35
N LEU A 200 -5.99 8.42 -5.94
CA LEU A 200 -7.03 7.53 -5.42
C LEU A 200 -6.43 6.14 -5.20
N GLU A 201 -6.63 5.56 -4.02
CA GLU A 201 -6.41 4.14 -3.77
C GLU A 201 -7.75 3.42 -3.64
N VAL A 202 -8.01 2.41 -4.47
CA VAL A 202 -9.21 1.57 -4.40
C VAL A 202 -8.85 0.19 -3.86
N PHE A 203 -9.76 -0.36 -3.07
CA PHE A 203 -9.54 -1.47 -2.13
C PHE A 203 -8.55 -1.09 -1.01
N ALA A 204 -8.53 0.19 -0.67
CA ALA A 204 -7.63 0.75 0.32
C ALA A 204 -7.88 0.16 1.71
N ARG A 205 -6.79 0.01 2.47
CA ARG A 205 -6.82 -0.26 3.92
C ARG A 205 -6.07 0.78 4.74
N ASN A 206 -5.46 1.74 4.06
CA ASN A 206 -4.68 2.81 4.66
C ASN A 206 -5.05 4.14 3.99
N LEU A 207 -5.11 5.20 4.77
CA LEU A 207 -5.28 6.56 4.27
C LEU A 207 -3.92 7.18 3.95
N THR A 208 -3.88 7.98 2.88
CA THR A 208 -2.73 8.81 2.52
C THR A 208 -3.15 10.27 2.56
N ALA A 209 -2.35 11.12 3.20
CA ALA A 209 -2.63 12.56 3.29
C ALA A 209 -2.87 13.16 1.90
N GLY A 210 -3.90 13.98 1.74
CA GLY A 210 -4.27 14.60 0.46
C GLY A 210 -4.81 13.65 -0.63
N TRP A 211 -5.00 12.35 -0.33
CA TRP A 211 -5.50 11.37 -1.29
C TRP A 211 -6.88 10.87 -0.92
N TRP A 212 -7.56 10.29 -1.92
CA TRP A 212 -8.79 9.53 -1.74
C TRP A 212 -8.47 8.06 -1.47
N SER A 213 -9.20 7.44 -0.56
CA SER A 213 -9.08 6.01 -0.22
C SER A 213 -10.45 5.37 -0.22
N TRP A 214 -10.66 4.32 -1.02
CA TRP A 214 -11.95 3.66 -1.15
C TRP A 214 -11.81 2.17 -0.90
N GLY A 215 -12.55 1.62 0.06
CA GLY A 215 -12.65 0.18 0.27
C GLY A 215 -13.51 -0.17 1.47
N ASN A 216 -13.82 -1.47 1.62
CA ASN A 216 -14.60 -1.99 2.76
C ASN A 216 -13.88 -1.85 4.12
N GLU A 217 -12.59 -1.54 4.09
CA GLU A 217 -11.70 -1.49 5.24
C GLU A 217 -10.82 -0.23 5.19
N ALA A 218 -11.32 0.87 4.63
CA ALA A 218 -10.50 2.05 4.34
C ALA A 218 -9.77 2.57 5.59
N LEU A 219 -10.37 2.36 6.77
CA LEU A 219 -9.85 2.79 8.08
C LEU A 219 -9.04 1.72 8.83
N ARG A 220 -8.85 0.52 8.27
CA ARG A 220 -8.22 -0.63 8.98
C ARG A 220 -6.86 -0.33 9.58
N PHE A 221 -6.00 0.40 8.86
CA PHE A 221 -4.69 0.79 9.36
C PHE A 221 -4.63 2.18 9.99
N GLN A 222 -5.80 2.78 10.28
CA GLN A 222 -5.91 4.04 11.00
C GLN A 222 -6.12 3.85 12.51
N GLU A 223 -6.47 2.64 12.98
CA GLU A 223 -6.64 2.34 14.40
C GLU A 223 -5.42 2.79 15.24
N ARG A 224 -5.63 3.31 16.46
CA ARG A 224 -4.58 3.82 17.35
C ARG A 224 -3.40 2.85 17.54
N ASN A 225 -3.68 1.55 17.62
CA ASN A 225 -2.67 0.50 17.80
C ASN A 225 -1.71 0.33 16.59
N GLN A 226 -1.99 0.98 15.46
CA GLN A 226 -1.16 0.98 14.26
C GLN A 226 -0.10 2.11 14.25
N TRP A 227 -0.15 3.02 15.24
CA TRP A 227 0.65 4.24 15.29
C TRP A 227 1.39 4.39 16.61
N VAL A 228 2.66 4.75 16.53
CA VAL A 228 3.51 5.12 17.67
C VAL A 228 3.49 6.64 17.79
N THR A 229 3.38 7.18 19.00
CA THR A 229 3.57 8.63 19.21
C THR A 229 5.03 8.99 19.01
N SER A 230 5.30 10.24 18.65
CA SER A 230 6.67 10.77 18.60
C SER A 230 7.43 10.53 19.92
N TYR A 231 6.76 10.72 21.06
CA TYR A 231 7.32 10.44 22.38
C TYR A 231 7.72 8.96 22.59
N GLU A 232 6.88 8.01 22.20
CA GLU A 232 7.17 6.57 22.28
C GLU A 232 8.32 6.16 21.33
N ALA A 233 8.44 6.82 20.18
CA ALA A 233 9.54 6.57 19.24
C ALA A 233 10.88 7.11 19.75
N ASP A 234 10.88 8.31 20.35
CA ASP A 234 12.08 8.95 20.89
C ASP A 234 12.60 8.21 22.15
N THR A 235 11.71 7.65 22.97
CA THR A 235 12.09 6.85 24.14
C THR A 235 12.64 5.46 23.77
N ALA A 236 12.11 4.82 22.72
CA ALA A 236 12.62 3.53 22.25
C ALA A 236 14.07 3.59 21.72
N THR A 237 14.47 4.72 21.13
CA THR A 237 15.83 4.93 20.59
C THR A 237 16.88 5.28 21.65
N HIS A 238 16.46 5.66 22.87
CA HIS A 238 17.34 6.10 23.96
C HIS A 238 17.60 5.06 25.06
N THR A 239 17.14 3.82 24.90
CA THR A 239 17.45 2.76 25.89
C THR A 239 18.93 2.37 25.77
N PRO A 240 19.79 2.59 26.78
CA PRO A 240 21.20 2.19 26.69
C PRO A 240 21.27 0.68 26.56
N ARG A 241 22.06 0.17 25.59
CA ARG A 241 22.42 -1.26 25.57
C ARG A 241 23.07 -1.59 26.90
N ALA A 242 22.45 -2.48 27.68
CA ALA A 242 23.08 -3.03 28.87
C ALA A 242 24.44 -3.64 28.47
N PRO A 243 25.51 -3.42 29.25
CA PRO A 243 26.80 -3.99 28.94
C PRO A 243 26.67 -5.51 28.91
N HIS A 244 27.20 -6.12 27.86
CA HIS A 244 27.38 -7.57 27.80
C HIS A 244 28.27 -7.99 28.95
N ASP A 245 27.70 -8.67 29.95
CA ASP A 245 28.49 -9.40 30.93
C ASP A 245 29.23 -10.54 30.22
N LYS A 246 30.51 -10.66 30.58
CA LYS A 246 31.54 -11.52 29.98
C LYS A 246 31.28 -13.01 30.16
#